data_AF-D3DJK5-F1
#
_entry.id   AF-D3DJK5-F1
#
_cell.length_a   1.000
_cell.length_b   1.000
_cell.length_c   1.000
_cell.angle_alpha   90.00
_cell.angle_beta   90.00
_cell.angle_gamma   90.00
#
_symmetry.space_group_name_H-M   'P 1'
#
loop_
_entity.id
_entity.type
_entity.pdbx_description
1 polymer ?
#
loop_
_entity_poly.entity_id
_entity_poly.type
_entity_poly.pdbx_seq_one_letter_code
_entity_poly.pdbx_strand_id
1 'polypeptide(L)'
;MLMLVLVFLLLIPAFGGDLYSEFVREQVKEIPLSKAIVVGNGNNKLITFINPDCPHCRKEWEELKPHLNRIKIYVFLFPFKTAPESYPKAFYIACSKNKLKALDEVLSGKLDGNPPKVKECPLVYEHINIAQKLGVRSTPYNIVLKEYKIIEGYNPELLKLLGVR
;
A
#
# COMPACT_ATOMS: atom_id res chain seq x y z
N MET A 1 36.92 -43.10 -29.29
CA MET A 1 37.47 -42.02 -28.43
C MET A 1 36.74 -40.73 -28.82
N LEU A 2 35.45 -40.65 -28.55
CA LEU A 2 34.87 -40.04 -27.34
C LEU A 2 35.44 -38.64 -27.08
N MET A 3 34.86 -37.62 -27.71
CA MET A 3 34.93 -36.27 -27.18
C MET A 3 33.50 -35.74 -27.03
N LEU A 4 33.09 -35.70 -25.76
CA LEU A 4 31.92 -35.06 -25.22
C LEU A 4 31.68 -33.70 -25.92
N VAL A 5 30.58 -33.61 -26.67
CA VAL A 5 29.91 -32.34 -26.86
C VAL A 5 29.22 -32.04 -25.53
N LEU A 6 29.90 -31.29 -24.66
CA LEU A 6 29.28 -30.69 -23.49
C LEU A 6 28.22 -29.72 -23.99
N VAL A 7 26.99 -30.23 -24.06
CA VAL A 7 25.79 -29.40 -24.09
C VAL A 7 25.77 -28.64 -22.75
N PHE A 8 26.40 -27.47 -22.72
CA PHE A 8 26.05 -26.44 -21.76
C PHE A 8 24.62 -26.01 -22.12
N LEU A 9 23.66 -26.80 -21.66
CA LEU A 9 22.30 -26.34 -21.41
C LEU A 9 22.49 -25.19 -20.42
N LEU A 10 22.60 -23.98 -20.96
CA LEU A 10 22.32 -22.77 -20.23
C LEU A 10 20.90 -22.97 -19.70
N LEU A 11 20.82 -23.42 -18.44
CA LEU A 11 19.69 -23.16 -17.58
C LEU A 11 19.64 -21.63 -17.46
N ILE A 12 19.15 -20.97 -18.51
CA ILE A 12 18.61 -19.63 -18.41
C ILE A 12 17.46 -19.83 -17.44
N PRO A 13 17.57 -19.38 -16.18
CA PRO A 13 16.43 -19.45 -15.31
C PRO A 13 15.37 -18.65 -16.05
N ALA A 14 14.16 -19.20 -16.15
CA ALA A 14 13.02 -18.51 -16.73
C ALA A 14 12.68 -17.31 -15.83
N PHE A 15 13.52 -16.28 -15.84
CA PHE A 15 13.24 -14.95 -15.31
C PHE A 15 12.30 -14.30 -16.32
N GLY A 16 11.06 -14.76 -16.34
CA GLY A 16 9.98 -14.25 -17.18
C GLY A 16 9.34 -12.97 -16.63
N GLY A 17 9.89 -12.39 -15.56
CA GLY A 17 9.50 -11.07 -15.06
C GLY A 17 10.35 -9.99 -15.73
N ASP A 18 9.74 -8.85 -16.07
CA ASP A 18 10.53 -7.70 -16.49
C ASP A 18 11.41 -7.22 -15.31
N LEU A 19 12.58 -6.65 -15.60
CA LEU A 19 13.55 -6.20 -14.60
C LEU A 19 12.93 -5.25 -13.56
N TYR A 20 11.93 -4.48 -13.94
CA TYR A 20 11.24 -3.54 -13.05
C TYR A 20 10.37 -4.28 -12.02
N SER A 21 9.60 -5.28 -12.44
CA SER A 21 8.78 -6.10 -11.53
C SER A 21 9.63 -6.86 -10.49
N GLU A 22 10.81 -7.34 -10.89
CA GLU A 22 11.75 -7.98 -9.96
C GLU A 22 12.37 -6.97 -8.98
N PHE A 23 12.69 -5.76 -9.44
CA PHE A 23 13.12 -4.68 -8.54
C PHE A 23 12.05 -4.35 -7.48
N VAL A 24 10.79 -4.19 -7.90
CA VAL A 24 9.67 -3.94 -6.98
C VAL A 24 9.45 -5.12 -6.04
N ARG A 25 9.60 -6.36 -6.51
CA ARG A 25 9.53 -7.56 -5.66
C ARG A 25 10.55 -7.53 -4.53
N GLU A 26 11.80 -7.16 -4.82
CA GLU A 26 12.83 -7.03 -3.78
C GLU A 26 12.48 -5.92 -2.79
N GLN A 27 11.99 -4.76 -3.26
CA GLN A 27 11.52 -3.70 -2.37
C GLN A 27 10.38 -4.15 -1.45
N VAL A 28 9.44 -4.96 -1.96
CA VAL A 28 8.31 -5.48 -1.17
C VAL A 28 8.78 -6.36 -0.01
N LYS A 29 9.89 -7.10 -0.14
CA LYS A 29 10.43 -7.94 0.94
C LYS A 29 10.89 -7.10 2.14
N GLU A 30 11.30 -5.86 1.91
CA GLU A 30 11.71 -4.91 2.95
C GLU A 30 10.52 -4.25 3.66
N ILE A 31 9.28 -4.51 3.22
CA ILE A 31 8.07 -3.95 3.82
C ILE A 31 7.54 -4.88 4.92
N PRO A 32 7.59 -4.50 6.21
CA PRO A 32 7.07 -5.33 7.28
C PRO A 32 5.54 -5.30 7.30
N LEU A 33 4.89 -6.17 6.51
CA LEU A 33 3.43 -6.22 6.38
C LEU A 33 2.68 -6.44 7.70
N SER A 34 3.33 -7.00 8.72
CA SER A 34 2.79 -7.15 10.07
C SER A 34 2.51 -5.81 10.77
N LYS A 35 3.12 -4.72 10.31
CA LYS A 35 2.89 -3.36 10.82
C LYS A 35 1.72 -2.66 10.16
N ALA A 36 1.29 -3.10 8.98
CA ALA A 36 0.23 -2.44 8.23
C ALA A 36 -1.12 -2.45 8.97
N ILE A 37 -1.95 -1.45 8.67
CA ILE A 37 -3.38 -1.52 8.94
C ILE A 37 -3.99 -2.43 7.87
N VAL A 38 -4.45 -3.61 8.27
CA VAL A 38 -5.03 -4.59 7.34
C VAL A 38 -6.54 -4.42 7.27
N VAL A 39 -7.07 -4.24 6.06
CA VAL A 39 -8.51 -4.23 5.78
C VAL A 39 -8.85 -5.18 4.63
N GLY A 40 -10.05 -5.77 4.69
CA GLY A 40 -10.49 -6.79 3.74
C GLY A 40 -9.86 -8.17 3.98
N ASN A 41 -10.40 -9.15 3.28
CA ASN A 41 -10.07 -10.57 3.45
C ASN A 41 -9.94 -11.33 2.13
N GLY A 42 -9.96 -10.64 1.00
CA GLY A 42 -9.85 -11.28 -0.29
C GLY A 42 -8.42 -11.69 -0.69
N ASN A 43 -8.33 -12.38 -1.83
CA ASN A 43 -7.07 -12.96 -2.30
C ASN A 43 -6.17 -11.97 -3.05
N ASN A 44 -6.75 -10.93 -3.67
CA ASN A 44 -5.98 -9.91 -4.39
C ASN A 44 -5.42 -8.91 -3.39
N LYS A 45 -4.10 -8.76 -3.34
CA LYS A 45 -3.41 -8.00 -2.29
C LYS A 45 -2.88 -6.67 -2.83
N LEU A 46 -3.11 -5.61 -2.05
CA LEU A 46 -2.65 -4.25 -2.31
C LEU A 46 -1.84 -3.76 -1.11
N ILE A 47 -0.65 -3.22 -1.34
CA ILE A 47 0.01 -2.32 -0.38
C ILE A 47 -0.31 -0.89 -0.82
N THR A 48 -0.74 -0.03 0.10
CA THR A 48 -0.97 1.38 -0.20
C THR A 48 -0.44 2.28 0.91
N PHE A 49 0.24 3.35 0.53
CA PHE A 49 0.62 4.44 1.43
C PHE A 49 -0.32 5.61 1.21
N ILE A 50 -0.99 6.04 2.28
CA ILE A 50 -2.02 7.08 2.21
C ILE A 50 -1.75 8.23 3.17
N ASN A 51 -2.13 9.43 2.77
CA ASN A 51 -2.25 10.57 3.65
C ASN A 51 -3.74 10.81 3.97
N PRO A 52 -4.15 10.88 5.25
CA PRO A 52 -5.54 11.13 5.66
C PRO A 52 -6.27 12.25 4.93
N ASP A 53 -5.60 13.36 4.64
CA ASP A 53 -6.21 14.54 4.02
C ASP A 53 -6.06 14.58 2.49
N CYS A 54 -5.46 13.57 1.87
CA CYS A 54 -5.24 13.55 0.43
C CYS A 54 -6.53 13.26 -0.34
N PRO A 55 -7.04 14.18 -1.19
CA PRO A 55 -8.27 13.96 -1.96
C PRO A 55 -8.21 12.71 -2.86
N HIS A 56 -7.05 12.40 -3.42
CA HIS A 56 -6.86 11.20 -4.25
C HIS A 56 -6.91 9.90 -3.42
N CYS A 57 -6.40 9.90 -2.19
CA CYS A 57 -6.53 8.74 -1.29
C CYS A 57 -8.00 8.50 -0.92
N ARG A 58 -8.76 9.57 -0.69
CA ARG A 58 -10.21 9.48 -0.41
C ARG A 58 -10.96 8.90 -1.60
N LYS A 59 -10.69 9.41 -2.80
CA LYS A 59 -11.30 8.90 -4.04
C LYS A 59 -10.96 7.44 -4.28
N GLU A 60 -9.72 7.03 -4.07
CA GLU A 60 -9.29 5.63 -4.14
C GLU A 60 -10.02 4.75 -3.12
N TRP A 61 -10.13 5.20 -1.87
CA TRP A 61 -10.84 4.45 -0.83
C TRP A 61 -12.32 4.22 -1.15
N GLU A 62 -13.01 5.24 -1.67
CA GLU A 62 -14.42 5.11 -2.11
C GLU A 62 -14.61 4.01 -3.16
N GLU A 63 -13.62 3.80 -4.02
CA GLU A 63 -13.69 2.76 -5.05
C GLU A 63 -13.22 1.38 -4.56
N LEU A 64 -12.30 1.32 -3.58
CA LEU A 64 -11.80 0.06 -3.04
C LEU A 64 -12.72 -0.55 -1.97
N LYS A 65 -13.32 0.28 -1.10
CA LYS A 65 -14.10 -0.20 0.06
C LYS A 65 -15.28 -1.13 -0.26
N PRO A 66 -15.97 -1.04 -1.42
CA PRO A 66 -17.03 -1.99 -1.78
C PRO A 66 -16.50 -3.40 -2.09
N HIS A 67 -15.18 -3.57 -2.28
CA HIS A 67 -14.58 -4.80 -2.76
C HIS A 67 -13.73 -5.53 -1.72
N LEU A 68 -13.82 -5.17 -0.43
CA LEU A 68 -13.00 -5.75 0.66
C LEU A 68 -13.18 -7.27 0.86
N ASN A 69 -14.21 -7.89 0.25
CA ASN A 69 -14.37 -9.34 0.18
C ASN A 69 -13.50 -10.00 -0.90
N ARG A 70 -13.02 -9.23 -1.89
CA ARG A 70 -12.21 -9.68 -3.03
C ARG A 70 -10.76 -9.21 -2.93
N ILE A 71 -10.52 -8.14 -2.20
CA ILE A 71 -9.18 -7.58 -1.98
C ILE A 71 -8.79 -7.59 -0.50
N LYS A 72 -7.47 -7.62 -0.24
CA LYS A 72 -6.86 -7.40 1.07
C LYS A 72 -5.85 -6.29 0.96
N ILE A 73 -6.03 -5.23 1.74
CA ILE A 73 -5.25 -4.00 1.65
C ILE A 73 -4.39 -3.87 2.89
N TYR A 74 -3.09 -3.66 2.68
CA TYR A 74 -2.10 -3.31 3.69
C TYR A 74 -1.87 -1.79 3.62
N VAL A 75 -2.51 -1.07 4.52
CA VAL A 75 -2.47 0.39 4.57
C VAL A 75 -1.34 0.86 5.46
N PHE A 76 -0.47 1.70 4.92
CA PHE A 76 0.56 2.44 5.63
C PHE A 76 0.18 3.92 5.64
N LEU A 77 0.31 4.57 6.80
CA LEU A 77 -0.07 5.96 7.00
C LEU A 77 1.14 6.85 6.76
N PHE A 78 0.98 7.82 5.88
CA PHE A 78 2.03 8.76 5.50
C PHE A 78 1.50 10.20 5.55
N PRO A 79 1.16 10.72 6.76
CA PRO A 79 0.69 12.08 6.92
C PRO A 79 1.78 13.10 6.55
N PHE A 80 1.41 14.14 5.81
CA PHE A 80 2.34 15.17 5.39
C PHE A 80 2.44 16.29 6.44
N LYS A 81 3.67 16.78 6.68
CA LYS A 81 3.89 17.90 7.62
C LYS A 81 3.16 19.19 7.22
N THR A 82 2.92 19.38 5.92
CA THR A 82 2.18 20.52 5.37
C THR A 82 0.66 20.43 5.58
N ALA A 83 0.15 19.27 6.02
CA ALA A 83 -1.25 19.04 6.37
C ALA A 83 -1.34 18.71 7.87
N PRO A 84 -1.33 19.71 8.78
CA PRO A 84 -1.18 19.47 10.22
C PRO A 84 -2.30 18.62 10.83
N GLU A 85 -3.50 18.63 10.26
CA GLU A 85 -4.62 17.77 10.70
C GLU A 85 -4.44 16.29 10.37
N SER A 86 -3.54 15.96 9.43
CA SER A 86 -3.35 14.58 8.98
C SER A 86 -2.71 13.69 10.05
N TYR A 87 -1.88 14.24 10.93
CA TYR A 87 -1.22 13.48 12.01
C TYR A 87 -2.23 12.96 13.05
N PRO A 88 -3.08 13.81 13.67
CA PRO A 88 -4.13 13.33 14.57
C PRO A 88 -5.04 12.28 13.94
N LYS A 89 -5.44 12.47 12.67
CA LYS A 89 -6.27 11.51 11.92
C LYS A 89 -5.52 10.18 11.70
N ALA A 90 -4.23 10.22 11.37
CA ALA A 90 -3.39 9.03 11.26
C ALA A 90 -3.27 8.29 12.60
N PHE A 91 -3.04 9.01 13.71
CA PHE A 91 -2.98 8.41 15.05
C PHE A 91 -4.30 7.74 15.42
N TYR A 92 -5.43 8.37 15.10
CA TYR A 92 -6.76 7.82 15.32
C TYR A 92 -6.96 6.49 14.59
N ILE A 93 -6.61 6.42 13.30
CA ILE A 93 -6.67 5.16 12.54
C ILE A 93 -5.75 4.11 13.17
N ALA A 94 -4.48 4.46 13.39
CA ALA A 94 -3.46 3.52 13.84
C ALA A 94 -3.76 2.91 15.21
N CYS A 95 -4.29 3.70 16.15
CA CYS A 95 -4.55 3.28 17.52
C CYS A 95 -6.03 2.93 17.79
N SER A 96 -6.92 3.01 16.80
CA SER A 96 -8.30 2.53 16.95
C SER A 96 -8.35 1.00 17.09
N LYS A 97 -9.26 0.54 17.95
CA LYS A 97 -9.65 -0.87 18.07
C LYS A 97 -10.30 -1.38 16.79
N ASN A 98 -11.14 -0.55 16.16
CA ASN A 98 -11.75 -0.85 14.86
C ASN A 98 -11.09 0.01 13.79
N LYS A 99 -10.05 -0.56 13.17
CA LYS A 99 -9.23 0.14 12.17
C LYS A 99 -9.99 0.43 10.88
N LEU A 100 -10.84 -0.50 10.43
CA LEU A 100 -11.65 -0.31 9.22
C LEU A 100 -12.63 0.86 9.41
N LYS A 101 -13.34 0.91 10.54
CA LYS A 101 -14.24 2.03 10.84
C LYS A 101 -13.48 3.36 10.90
N ALA A 102 -12.36 3.39 11.63
CA ALA A 102 -11.59 4.63 11.76
C ALA A 102 -11.01 5.12 10.42
N LEU A 103 -10.55 4.18 9.58
CA LEU A 103 -10.08 4.47 8.23
C LEU A 103 -11.19 5.09 7.37
N ASP A 104 -12.39 4.50 7.39
CA ASP A 104 -13.53 5.00 6.63
C ASP A 104 -14.02 6.37 7.12
N GLU A 105 -14.09 6.59 8.44
CA GLU A 105 -14.46 7.89 9.00
C GLU A 105 -13.46 8.99 8.60
N VAL A 106 -12.17 8.68 8.60
CA VAL A 106 -11.15 9.63 8.15
C VAL A 106 -11.27 9.89 6.66
N LEU A 107 -11.26 8.85 5.82
CA LEU A 107 -11.19 9.01 4.36
C LEU A 107 -12.51 9.50 3.72
N SER A 108 -13.66 9.27 4.36
CA SER A 108 -14.93 9.90 3.97
C SER A 108 -15.03 11.39 4.30
N GLY A 109 -14.11 11.93 5.10
CA GLY A 109 -14.08 13.34 5.48
C GLY A 109 -14.90 13.67 6.72
N LYS A 110 -15.44 12.66 7.42
CA LYS A 110 -16.24 12.86 8.64
C LYS A 110 -15.51 13.64 9.74
N LEU A 111 -14.17 13.59 9.76
CA LEU A 111 -13.33 14.25 10.76
C LEU A 111 -12.64 15.52 10.23
N ASP A 112 -13.05 16.04 9.07
CA ASP A 112 -12.47 17.26 8.51
C ASP A 112 -12.93 18.50 9.28
N GLY A 113 -11.98 19.40 9.60
CA GLY A 113 -12.23 20.57 10.45
C GLY A 113 -12.47 20.26 11.92
N ASN A 114 -12.53 18.99 12.32
CA ASN A 114 -12.64 18.55 13.70
C ASN A 114 -11.76 17.30 13.94
N PRO A 115 -10.43 17.46 13.87
CA PRO A 115 -9.51 16.34 14.02
C PRO A 115 -9.65 15.69 15.41
N PRO A 116 -9.51 14.36 15.50
CA PRO A 116 -9.70 13.63 16.74
C PRO A 116 -8.60 13.99 17.75
N LYS A 117 -9.00 14.22 19.01
CA LYS A 117 -8.08 14.45 20.13
C LYS A 117 -7.63 13.11 20.70
N VAL A 118 -6.60 12.53 20.08
CA VAL A 118 -6.01 11.24 20.48
C VAL A 118 -4.55 11.41 20.85
N LYS A 119 -4.03 10.50 21.68
CA LYS A 119 -2.58 10.40 21.93
C LYS A 119 -1.86 9.98 20.65
N GLU A 120 -0.60 10.37 20.54
CA GLU A 120 0.26 9.90 19.46
C GLU A 120 0.31 8.37 19.43
N CYS A 121 0.36 7.83 18.21
CA CYS A 121 0.42 6.39 17.99
C CYS A 121 1.78 6.06 17.35
N PRO A 122 2.72 5.41 18.06
CA PRO A 122 4.07 5.13 17.57
C PRO A 122 4.14 4.46 16.20
N LEU A 123 3.12 3.63 15.89
CA LEU A 123 2.99 2.94 14.61
C LEU A 123 2.98 3.90 13.40
N VAL A 124 2.46 5.12 13.53
CA VAL A 124 2.46 6.10 12.43
C VAL A 124 3.88 6.51 12.06
N TYR A 125 4.77 6.68 13.04
CA TYR A 125 6.17 7.00 12.76
C TYR A 125 6.91 5.82 12.12
N GLU A 126 6.57 4.59 12.50
CA GLU A 126 7.06 3.39 11.82
C GLU A 126 6.63 3.38 10.33
N HIS A 127 5.36 3.70 10.04
CA HIS A 127 4.85 3.80 8.67
C HIS A 127 5.58 4.88 7.87
N ILE A 128 5.80 6.06 8.46
CA ILE A 128 6.57 7.16 7.83
C ILE A 128 8.00 6.70 7.50
N ASN A 129 8.67 6.02 8.43
CA ASN A 129 10.03 5.52 8.20
C ASN A 129 10.09 4.48 7.09
N ILE A 130 9.10 3.58 7.00
CA ILE A 130 8.99 2.60 5.91
C ILE A 130 8.80 3.32 4.57
N ALA A 131 7.87 4.27 4.51
CA ALA A 131 7.61 5.07 3.31
C ALA A 131 8.88 5.81 2.83
N GLN A 132 9.62 6.42 3.76
CA GLN A 132 10.86 7.13 3.45
C GLN A 132 11.97 6.20 2.92
N LYS A 133 12.16 5.02 3.52
CA LYS A 133 13.14 4.03 3.04
C LYS A 133 12.84 3.52 1.64
N LEU A 134 11.56 3.39 1.29
CA LEU A 134 11.11 3.02 -0.05
C LEU A 134 11.15 4.18 -1.05
N GLY A 135 11.43 5.40 -0.58
CA GLY A 135 11.45 6.59 -1.43
C GLY A 135 10.07 7.12 -1.82
N VAL A 136 9.00 6.78 -1.08
CA VAL A 136 7.64 7.30 -1.32
C VAL A 136 7.62 8.82 -1.16
N ARG A 137 7.17 9.53 -2.21
CA ARG A 137 7.08 11.01 -2.24
C ARG A 137 5.66 11.55 -2.39
N SER A 138 4.72 10.72 -2.81
CA SER A 138 3.36 11.08 -3.16
C SER A 138 2.38 10.06 -2.56
N THR A 139 1.10 10.41 -2.50
CA THR A 139 0.02 9.51 -2.06
C THR A 139 -1.23 9.67 -2.94
N PRO A 140 -2.00 8.60 -3.19
CA PRO A 140 -1.71 7.23 -2.79
C PRO A 140 -0.50 6.67 -3.55
N TYR A 141 0.30 5.83 -2.89
CA TYR A 141 1.38 5.07 -3.52
C TYR A 141 1.06 3.60 -3.37
N ASN A 142 0.77 2.94 -4.49
CA ASN A 142 0.20 1.61 -4.50
C ASN A 142 1.18 0.59 -5.05
N ILE A 143 1.20 -0.62 -4.47
CA ILE A 143 1.91 -1.78 -5.01
C ILE A 143 0.92 -2.93 -5.15
N VAL A 144 0.64 -3.34 -6.39
CA VAL A 144 -0.21 -4.50 -6.69
C VAL A 144 0.65 -5.76 -6.58
N LEU A 145 0.43 -6.56 -5.52
CA LEU A 145 1.35 -7.66 -5.19
C LEU A 145 1.34 -8.83 -6.18
N LYS A 146 0.27 -8.98 -6.96
CA LYS A 146 0.17 -10.06 -7.96
C LYS A 146 1.20 -9.86 -9.09
N GLU A 147 1.43 -8.61 -9.46
CA GLU A 147 2.24 -8.23 -10.63
C GLU A 147 3.51 -7.46 -10.24
N TYR A 148 3.69 -7.13 -8.96
CA TYR A 148 4.76 -6.25 -8.46
C TYR A 148 4.82 -4.93 -9.25
N LYS A 149 3.64 -4.34 -9.49
CA LYS A 149 3.48 -3.09 -10.22
C LYS A 149 3.17 -1.95 -9.28
N ILE A 150 3.90 -0.85 -9.40
CA ILE A 150 3.62 0.38 -8.67
C ILE A 150 2.62 1.22 -9.47
N ILE A 151 1.65 1.82 -8.77
CA ILE A 151 0.76 2.84 -9.29
C ILE A 151 0.82 4.03 -8.34
N GLU A 152 1.36 5.14 -8.82
CA GLU A 152 1.36 6.41 -8.08
C GLU A 152 0.11 7.23 -8.40
N GLY A 153 -0.45 7.85 -7.37
CA GLY A 153 -1.69 8.59 -7.47
C GLY A 153 -2.90 7.68 -7.65
N TYR A 154 -4.08 8.30 -7.62
CA TYR A 154 -5.30 7.61 -7.97
C TYR A 154 -5.33 7.33 -9.49
N ASN A 155 -5.50 6.07 -9.87
CA ASN A 155 -5.63 5.65 -11.26
C ASN A 155 -6.69 4.52 -11.37
N PRO A 156 -7.73 4.66 -12.19
CA PRO A 156 -8.76 3.63 -12.40
C PRO A 156 -8.21 2.25 -12.85
N GLU A 157 -7.02 2.21 -13.44
CA GLU A 157 -6.32 0.96 -13.79
C GLU A 157 -6.08 0.08 -12.56
N LEU A 158 -5.92 0.67 -11.36
CA LEU A 158 -5.74 -0.06 -10.11
C LEU A 158 -6.85 -1.11 -9.89
N LEU A 159 -8.11 -0.74 -10.14
CA LEU A 159 -9.25 -1.63 -9.97
C LEU A 159 -9.21 -2.82 -10.94
N LYS A 160 -8.75 -2.60 -12.18
CA LYS A 160 -8.59 -3.65 -13.19
C LYS A 160 -7.50 -4.64 -12.78
N LEU A 161 -6.36 -4.14 -12.32
CA LEU A 161 -5.24 -4.98 -11.86
C LEU A 161 -5.59 -5.77 -10.59
N LEU A 162 -6.43 -5.21 -9.73
CA LEU A 162 -7.00 -5.92 -8.58
C LEU A 162 -8.15 -6.86 -8.95
N GLY A 163 -8.54 -6.91 -10.24
CA GLY A 163 -9.60 -7.77 -10.77
C GLY A 163 -10.99 -7.44 -10.24
N VAL A 164 -11.22 -6.23 -9.75
CA VAL A 164 -12.51 -5.79 -9.19
C VAL A 164 -13.34 -4.96 -10.16
N ARG A 165 -12.77 -4.61 -11.31
CA ARG A 165 -13.42 -3.94 -12.43
C ARG A 165 -12.96 -4.50 -13.76
#